data_AF-A0A6P0NG74-F1
#
_entry.id   AF-A0A6P0NG74-F1
#
_cell.length_a   1.000
_cell.length_b   1.000
_cell.length_c   1.000
_cell.angle_alpha   90.00
_cell.angle_beta   90.00
_cell.angle_gamma   90.00
#
_symmetry.space_group_name_H-M   'P 1'
#
loop_
_entity.id
_entity.type
_entity.pdbx_description
1 polymer ?
#
loop_
_entity_poly.entity_id
_entity_poly.type
_entity_poly.pdbx_seq_one_letter_code
_entity_poly.pdbx_strand_id
1 'polypeptide(L)' 'CGLTNVVEITVEDGKVIISPVSHSRQGWEEAFKEMAENGDDELLIDDRIENYWDEEDWKW' A
#
# COMPACT_ATOMS: atom_id res chain seq x y z
N CYS A 1 2.73 22.35 16.42
CA CYS A 1 3.54 21.20 15.93
C CYS A 1 3.21 20.99 14.45
N GLY A 2 4.18 20.56 13.63
CA GLY A 2 4.03 20.49 12.17
C GLY A 2 3.93 19.08 11.58
N LEU A 3 3.81 18.05 12.43
CA LEU A 3 3.63 16.65 12.00
C LEU A 3 2.13 16.31 11.98
N THR A 4 1.71 15.55 10.97
CA THR A 4 0.35 15.03 10.80
C THR A 4 0.30 13.54 11.11
N ASN A 5 -0.86 12.91 10.99
CA ASN A 5 -1.03 11.47 11.24
C ASN A 5 -0.27 10.56 10.25
N VAL A 6 0.16 11.11 9.10
CA VAL A 6 0.92 10.37 8.08
C VAL A 6 2.21 11.12 7.79
N VAL A 7 3.33 10.40 7.87
CA VAL A 7 4.68 10.94 7.65
C VAL A 7 5.42 10.12 6.61
N GLU A 8 6.28 10.79 5.86
CA GLU A 8 7.26 10.13 5.00
C GLU A 8 8.55 9.94 5.80
N ILE A 9 9.18 8.77 5.61
CA ILE A 9 10.42 8.40 6.29
C ILE A 9 11.46 8.10 5.21
N THR A 10 12.53 8.91 5.17
CA THR A 10 13.65 8.70 4.25
C THR A 10 14.97 8.57 5.01
N VAL A 11 15.95 7.93 4.38
CA VAL A 11 17.33 7.86 4.88
C VAL A 11 18.21 8.70 3.97
N GLU A 12 18.78 9.77 4.53
CA GLU A 12 19.68 10.67 3.83
C GLU A 12 20.95 10.87 4.68
N ASP A 13 22.12 10.63 4.09
CA ASP A 13 23.43 10.76 4.75
C ASP A 13 23.52 10.07 6.13
N GLY A 14 22.89 8.89 6.26
CA GLY A 14 22.87 8.12 7.51
C GLY A 14 21.92 8.67 8.59
N LYS A 15 21.03 9.60 8.23
CA LYS A 15 20.00 10.16 9.12
C LYS A 15 18.62 9.72 8.68
N VAL A 16 17.74 9.52 9.66
CA VAL A 16 16.32 9.33 9.42
C VAL A 16 15.66 10.71 9.35
N ILE A 17 15.06 11.03 8.22
CA ILE A 17 14.26 12.24 8.02
C ILE A 17 12.78 11.86 8.11
N ILE A 18 12.03 12.61 8.92
CA ILE A 18 10.59 12.44 9.10
C ILE A 18 9.90 13.75 8.72
N SER A 19 9.07 13.70 7.69
CA SER A 19 8.35 14.87 7.16
C SER A 19 6.84 14.62 7.11
N PRO A 20 6.00 15.67 7.30
CA PRO A 20 4.56 15.52 7.11
C PRO A 20 4.25 15.23 5.65
N VAL A 21 3.40 14.24 5.38
CA VAL A 21 2.92 13.99 4.02
C VAL A 21 1.81 15.00 3.71
N SER A 22 1.99 15.78 2.64
CA SER A 22 0.99 16.76 2.19
C SER A 22 -0.22 16.10 1.55
N HIS A 23 -0.01 15.06 0.73
CA HIS A 23 -1.09 14.34 0.02
C HIS A 23 -0.79 12.85 -0.07
N SER A 24 -1.13 12.10 0.99
CA SER A 24 -1.02 10.65 0.97
C SER A 24 -1.89 10.09 -0.15
N ARG A 25 -1.31 9.25 -1.01
CA ARG A 25 -2.03 8.52 -2.07
C ARG A 25 -2.75 9.43 -3.08
N GLN A 26 -2.20 10.62 -3.35
CA GLN A 26 -2.73 11.48 -4.41
C GLN A 26 -2.76 10.73 -5.75
N GLY A 27 -3.88 10.79 -6.47
CA GLY A 27 -4.07 10.12 -7.76
C GLY A 27 -4.39 8.62 -7.67
N TRP A 28 -4.44 8.04 -6.47
CA TRP A 28 -4.81 6.63 -6.33
C TRP A 28 -6.29 6.40 -6.68
N GLU A 29 -7.19 7.32 -6.33
CA GLU A 29 -8.61 7.17 -6.65
C GLU A 29 -8.83 6.99 -8.16
N GLU A 30 -8.20 7.84 -8.97
CA GLU A 30 -8.27 7.76 -10.43
C GLU A 30 -7.59 6.49 -10.97
N ALA A 31 -6.40 6.15 -10.47
CA ALA A 31 -5.68 4.96 -10.92
C ALA A 31 -6.43 3.64 -10.59
N PHE A 32 -7.06 3.55 -9.42
CA PHE A 32 -7.88 2.40 -9.04
C PHE A 32 -9.15 2.30 -9.87
N LYS A 33 -9.76 3.46 -10.22
CA LYS A 33 -10.91 3.48 -11.11
C LYS A 33 -10.53 2.98 -12.51
N GLU A 34 -9.43 3.43 -13.07
CA GLU A 34 -8.91 2.96 -14.37
C GLU A 34 -8.60 1.45 -14.35
N MET A 35 -7.96 0.98 -13.27
CA MET A 35 -7.65 -0.45 -13.07
C MET A 35 -8.92 -1.32 -13.10
N ALA A 36 -9.97 -0.90 -12.37
CA ALA A 36 -11.25 -1.61 -12.35
C ALA A 36 -12.00 -1.54 -13.69
N GLU A 37 -11.92 -0.40 -14.40
CA GLU A 37 -12.49 -0.26 -15.75
C GLU A 37 -11.80 -1.18 -16.77
N ASN A 38 -10.49 -1.42 -16.59
CA ASN A 38 -9.70 -2.31 -17.44
C ASN A 38 -9.80 -3.80 -17.03
N GLY A 39 -10.32 -4.10 -15.84
CA GLY A 39 -10.32 -5.45 -15.26
C GLY A 39 -8.93 -5.92 -14.80
N ASP A 40 -8.01 -4.98 -14.57
CA ASP A 40 -6.64 -5.27 -14.13
C ASP A 40 -6.58 -5.76 -12.67
N ASP A 41 -7.70 -5.65 -11.93
CA ASP A 41 -7.87 -6.11 -10.55
C ASP A 41 -8.54 -7.50 -10.44
N GLU A 42 -8.77 -8.19 -11.55
CA GLU A 42 -9.27 -9.56 -11.54
C GLU A 42 -8.22 -10.57 -11.04
N LEU A 43 -8.71 -11.57 -10.30
CA LEU A 43 -7.87 -12.66 -9.83
C LEU A 43 -7.39 -13.52 -11.00
N LEU A 44 -6.07 -13.57 -11.21
CA LEU A 44 -5.44 -14.47 -12.18
C LEU A 44 -5.54 -15.95 -11.76
N ILE A 45 -5.62 -16.19 -10.46
CA ILE A 45 -5.73 -17.52 -9.84
C ILE A 45 -6.92 -17.48 -8.90
N ASP A 46 -7.77 -18.49 -9.00
CA ASP A 46 -8.95 -18.66 -8.16
C ASP A 46 -8.57 -18.68 -6.67
N ASP A 47 -9.24 -17.86 -5.87
CA ASP A 47 -9.00 -17.73 -4.43
C ASP A 47 -9.55 -18.90 -3.61
N ARG A 48 -10.28 -19.83 -4.25
CA ARG A 48 -10.74 -21.08 -3.63
C ARG A 48 -9.68 -22.17 -3.60
N ILE A 49 -8.50 -21.92 -4.18
CA ILE A 49 -7.39 -22.87 -4.14
C ILE A 49 -6.74 -22.78 -2.76
N GLU A 50 -6.98 -23.79 -1.94
CA GLU A 50 -6.29 -23.96 -0.66
C GLU A 50 -4.78 -23.97 -0.88
N ASN A 51 -4.08 -23.08 -0.18
CA ASN A 51 -2.63 -23.04 -0.18
C ASN A 51 -2.07 -23.08 1.25
N TYR A 52 -0.81 -23.48 1.38
CA TYR A 52 -0.13 -23.66 2.67
C TYR A 52 -0.14 -22.39 3.55
N TRP A 53 -0.17 -21.20 2.94
CA TRP A 53 -0.20 -19.92 3.66
C TRP A 53 -1.58 -19.56 4.21
N ASP A 54 -2.65 -20.22 3.76
CA ASP A 54 -4.01 -20.02 4.31
C ASP A 54 -4.13 -20.65 5.71
N GLU A 55 -3.32 -21.67 5.99
CA GLU A 55 -3.29 -22.38 7.29
C GLU A 55 -2.22 -21.81 8.25
N GLU A 56 -1.15 -21.21 7.73
CA GLU A 56 -0.16 -20.55 8.56
C GLU A 56 -0.63 -19.17 8.98
N ASP A 57 -1.27 -19.08 10.15
CA ASP A 57 -1.56 -17.84 10.86
C ASP A 57 -0.32 -16.91 10.83
N TRP A 58 -0.45 -15.79 10.13
CA TRP A 58 0.57 -14.75 10.11
C TRP A 58 0.83 -14.28 11.54
N LYS A 59 2.00 -14.61 12.07
CA LYS A 59 2.42 -14.10 13.38
C LYS A 59 3.06 -12.73 13.20
N TRP A 60 2.39 -11.72 13.74
CA TRP A 60 2.87 -10.34 13.86
C TRP A 60 4.12 -10.23 14.72
#